data_AF-A0AAU8JKE2-F1
#
_entry.id   AF-A0AAU8JKE2-F1
#
_cell.length_a   1.000
_cell.length_b   1.000
_cell.length_c   1.000
_cell.angle_alpha   90.00
_cell.angle_beta   90.00
_cell.angle_gamma   90.00
#
_symmetry.space_group_name_H-M   'P 1'
#
loop_
_entity.id
_entity.type
_entity.pdbx_description
1 polymer ?
#
loop_
_entity_poly.entity_id
_entity_poly.type
_entity_poly.pdbx_seq_one_letter_code
_entity_poly.pdbx_strand_id
1 'polypeptide(L)'
;MKVSRPNSQPLSPAELTDLDKLKRLIEKATADGLVSEDEMNSIKTFMASDGKVTPEELDLCQQLIWRKIQSGELEYEWEST
;
A
#
# COMPACT_ATOMS: atom_id res chain seq x y z
N MET A 1 7.47 2.23 -19.54
CA MET A 1 8.30 3.35 -19.04
C MET A 1 9.13 2.84 -17.88
N LYS A 2 10.47 2.95 -17.95
CA LYS A 2 11.33 2.80 -16.76
C LYS A 2 11.21 4.10 -15.97
N VAL A 3 10.51 4.05 -14.85
CA VAL A 3 10.46 5.18 -13.92
C VAL A 3 11.80 5.20 -13.18
N SER A 4 12.83 5.75 -13.81
CA SER A 4 14.11 6.02 -13.16
C SER A 4 13.85 7.09 -12.10
N ARG A 5 13.83 6.69 -10.83
CA ARG A 5 13.67 7.60 -9.68
C ARG A 5 14.99 8.37 -9.51
N PRO A 6 15.05 9.69 -9.79
CA PRO A 6 16.27 10.49 -9.62
C PRO A 6 16.56 10.81 -8.15
N ASN A 7 15.68 10.39 -7.24
CA ASN A 7 15.67 10.82 -5.85
C ASN A 7 15.37 9.65 -4.90
N SER A 8 15.99 8.49 -5.15
CA SER A 8 16.11 7.42 -4.14
C SER A 8 16.99 7.95 -3.00
N GLN A 9 16.44 8.83 -2.17
CA GLN A 9 17.00 9.08 -0.86
C GLN A 9 16.99 7.72 -0.14
N PRO A 10 18.09 7.34 0.51
CA PRO A 10 18.09 6.14 1.32
C PRO A 10 17.03 6.34 2.40
N LEU A 11 15.98 5.52 2.33
CA LEU A 11 14.95 5.45 3.35
C LEU A 11 15.63 5.31 4.70
N SER A 12 15.23 6.17 5.63
CA SER A 12 15.70 6.08 7.01
C SER A 12 15.32 4.72 7.59
N PRO A 13 16.05 4.19 8.58
CA PRO A 13 15.67 2.94 9.23
C PRO A 13 14.25 2.96 9.83
N ALA A 14 13.74 4.14 10.21
CA ALA A 14 12.35 4.34 10.58
C ALA A 14 11.40 4.14 9.38
N GLU A 15 11.63 4.84 8.26
CA GLU A 15 10.82 4.71 7.04
C GLU A 15 10.84 3.27 6.47
N LEU A 16 11.96 2.56 6.57
CA LEU A 16 12.04 1.14 6.21
C LEU A 16 11.17 0.26 7.11
N THR A 17 11.11 0.58 8.40
CA THR A 17 10.29 -0.15 9.37
C THR A 17 8.82 0.10 9.10
N ASP A 18 8.43 1.33 8.80
CA ASP A 18 7.06 1.69 8.47
C ASP A 18 6.63 1.11 7.11
N LEU A 19 7.51 1.05 6.12
CA LEU A 19 7.26 0.34 4.87
C LEU A 19 7.06 -1.17 5.07
N ASP A 20 7.87 -1.84 5.93
CA ASP A 20 7.68 -3.26 6.22
C ASP A 20 6.34 -3.52 6.93
N LYS A 21 5.96 -2.63 7.87
CA LYS A 21 4.65 -2.69 8.53
C LYS A 21 3.50 -2.48 7.55
N LEU A 22 3.58 -1.46 6.70
CA LEU A 22 2.58 -1.15 5.68
C LEU A 22 2.41 -2.35 4.74
N LYS A 23 3.53 -2.94 4.29
CA LYS A 23 3.53 -4.14 3.47
C LYS A 23 2.80 -5.30 4.14
N ARG A 24 3.15 -5.62 5.39
CA ARG A 24 2.48 -6.71 6.13
C ARG A 24 1.00 -6.43 6.35
N LEU A 25 0.64 -5.19 6.60
CA LEU A 25 -0.75 -4.79 6.80
C LEU A 25 -1.57 -4.99 5.51
N ILE A 26 -1.00 -4.61 4.36
CA ILE A 26 -1.61 -4.87 3.05
C ILE A 26 -1.65 -6.38 2.76
N GLU A 27 -0.56 -7.12 2.99
CA GLU A 27 -0.56 -8.57 2.79
C GLU A 27 -1.61 -9.28 3.64
N LYS A 28 -1.84 -8.80 4.87
CA LYS A 28 -2.87 -9.33 5.76
C LYS A 28 -4.27 -8.94 5.28
N ALA A 29 -4.51 -7.68 4.94
CA ALA A 29 -5.81 -7.23 4.42
C ALA A 29 -6.18 -7.96 3.13
N THR A 30 -5.18 -8.20 2.28
CA THR A 30 -5.37 -8.86 0.98
C THR A 30 -5.36 -10.39 1.08
N ALA A 31 -5.20 -10.98 2.27
CA ALA A 31 -5.17 -12.42 2.45
C ALA A 31 -6.55 -13.07 2.24
N ASP A 32 -7.61 -12.34 2.54
CA ASP A 32 -9.00 -12.77 2.37
C ASP A 32 -9.52 -12.56 0.93
N GLY A 33 -8.68 -11.98 0.04
CA GLY A 33 -9.04 -11.70 -1.35
C GLY A 33 -9.99 -10.50 -1.53
N LEU A 34 -10.34 -9.83 -0.44
CA LEU A 34 -11.18 -8.64 -0.42
C LEU A 34 -10.42 -7.50 0.23
N VAL A 35 -10.65 -6.28 -0.24
CA VAL A 35 -10.19 -5.07 0.43
C VAL A 35 -11.42 -4.31 0.90
N SER A 36 -11.58 -4.18 2.21
CA SER A 36 -12.66 -3.41 2.84
C SER A 36 -12.32 -1.92 2.91
N GLU A 37 -13.36 -1.07 2.99
CA GLU A 37 -13.16 0.39 3.12
C GLU A 37 -12.34 0.72 4.37
N ASP A 38 -12.59 0.00 5.46
CA ASP A 38 -11.90 0.18 6.75
C ASP A 38 -10.41 -0.16 6.66
N GLU A 39 -10.06 -1.20 5.90
CA GLU A 39 -8.68 -1.62 5.67
C GLU A 39 -7.95 -0.61 4.79
N MET A 40 -8.58 -0.17 3.69
CA MET A 40 -8.01 0.87 2.85
C MET A 40 -7.84 2.19 3.60
N ASN A 41 -8.78 2.53 4.48
CA ASN A 41 -8.69 3.72 5.31
C ASN A 41 -7.61 3.58 6.40
N SER A 42 -7.45 2.39 6.97
CA SER A 42 -6.36 2.07 7.89
C SER A 42 -4.99 2.21 7.21
N ILE A 43 -4.85 1.73 5.97
CA ILE A 43 -3.63 1.88 5.15
C ILE A 43 -3.34 3.36 4.90
N LYS A 44 -4.35 4.14 4.46
CA LYS A 44 -4.19 5.59 4.24
C LYS A 44 -3.85 6.33 5.53
N THR A 45 -4.50 5.97 6.63
CA THR A 45 -4.24 6.57 7.95
C THR A 45 -2.85 6.24 8.42
N PHE A 46 -2.37 5.01 8.23
CA PHE A 46 -1.02 4.60 8.56
C PHE A 46 0.02 5.43 7.78
N MET A 47 -0.17 5.57 6.46
CA MET A 47 0.69 6.42 5.62
C MET A 47 0.64 7.90 6.01
N ALA A 48 -0.52 8.37 6.47
CA ALA A 48 -0.67 9.73 6.98
C ALA A 48 -0.19 9.90 8.44
N SER A 49 0.00 8.81 9.18
CA SER A 49 0.32 8.83 10.62
C SER A 49 1.75 9.25 10.88
N ASP A 50 2.66 9.02 9.93
CA ASP A 50 4.02 9.57 9.95
C ASP A 50 4.05 11.07 9.56
N GLY A 51 2.89 11.63 9.20
CA GLY A 51 2.74 13.03 8.76
C GLY A 51 3.27 13.29 7.35
N LYS A 52 3.76 12.24 6.66
CA LYS A 52 4.34 12.33 5.33
C LYS A 52 4.06 11.07 4.53
N VAL A 53 3.29 11.22 3.46
CA VAL A 53 3.10 10.14 2.48
C VAL A 53 4.30 10.14 1.53
N THR A 54 5.10 9.09 1.58
CA THR A 54 6.25 8.92 0.68
C THR A 54 5.84 8.28 -0.65
N PRO A 55 6.57 8.56 -1.74
CA PRO A 55 6.32 7.90 -3.01
C PRO A 55 6.59 6.39 -2.96
N GLU A 56 7.45 5.91 -2.06
CA GLU A 56 7.67 4.50 -1.79
C GLU A 56 6.42 3.80 -1.23
N GLU A 57 5.73 4.40 -0.26
CA GLU A 57 4.49 3.83 0.27
C GLU A 57 3.37 3.80 -0.78
N LEU A 58 3.26 4.86 -1.59
CA LEU A 58 2.30 4.92 -2.69
C LEU A 58 2.57 3.85 -3.75
N ASP A 59 3.83 3.66 -4.13
CA ASP A 59 4.23 2.63 -5.08
C ASP A 59 3.99 1.22 -4.52
N LEU A 60 4.20 1.02 -3.21
CA LEU A 60 3.91 -0.24 -2.55
C LEU A 60 2.41 -0.55 -2.54
N CYS A 61 1.57 0.42 -2.21
CA CYS A 61 0.11 0.32 -2.35
C CYS A 61 -0.30 0.04 -3.80
N GLN A 62 0.34 0.67 -4.77
CA GLN A 62 0.04 0.43 -6.19
C GLN A 62 0.39 -1.00 -6.62
N GLN A 63 1.52 -1.53 -6.17
CA GLN A 63 1.96 -2.86 -6.53
C GLN A 63 1.19 -3.97 -5.82
N LEU A 64 0.76 -3.74 -4.57
CA LEU A 64 0.11 -4.77 -3.75
C LEU A 64 -1.41 -4.69 -3.77
N ILE A 65 -2.00 -3.52 -4.00
CA ILE A 65 -3.46 -3.34 -4.04
C ILE A 65 -3.91 -3.18 -5.49
N TRP A 66 -3.56 -2.06 -6.14
CA TRP A 66 -4.07 -1.77 -7.50
C TRP A 66 -3.76 -2.86 -8.50
N ARG A 67 -2.53 -3.39 -8.50
CA ARG A 67 -2.14 -4.47 -9.40
C ARG A 67 -2.91 -5.76 -9.15
N LYS A 68 -3.09 -6.13 -7.88
CA LYS A 68 -3.83 -7.34 -7.51
C LYS A 68 -5.32 -7.19 -7.85
N ILE A 69 -5.90 -6.00 -7.65
CA ILE A 69 -7.27 -5.69 -8.07
C ILE A 69 -7.40 -5.78 -9.59
N GLN A 70 -6.46 -5.17 -10.32
CA GLN A 70 -6.46 -5.23 -11.78
C GLN A 70 -6.24 -6.66 -12.32
N SER A 71 -5.52 -7.51 -11.58
CA SER A 71 -5.32 -8.92 -11.90
C SER A 71 -6.48 -9.82 -11.50
N GLY A 72 -7.48 -9.29 -10.77
CA GLY A 72 -8.58 -10.07 -10.20
C GLY A 72 -8.18 -10.97 -9.02
N GLU A 73 -7.00 -10.75 -8.43
CA GLU A 73 -6.58 -11.43 -7.19
C GLU A 73 -7.19 -10.77 -5.93
N LEU A 74 -7.65 -9.53 -6.07
CA LEU A 74 -8.35 -8.78 -5.03
C LEU A 74 -9.60 -8.15 -5.60
N GLU A 75 -10.64 -8.04 -4.79
CA GLU A 75 -11.83 -7.25 -5.11
C GLU A 75 -12.12 -6.25 -4.00
N TYR A 76 -12.73 -5.12 -4.37
CA TYR A 76 -13.23 -4.17 -3.39
C TYR A 76 -14.52 -4.72 -2.78
N GLU A 77 -14.55 -4.85 -1.46
CA GLU A 77 -15.73 -5.34 -0.73
C GLU A 77 -16.98 -4.52 -1.07
N TRP A 78 -16.81 -3.20 -1.23
CA TRP A 78 -17.91 -2.26 -1.49
C TRP A 78 -18.34 -2.15 -2.96
N GLU A 79 -17.60 -2.75 -3.91
CA GLU A 79 -17.99 -2.76 -5.33
C GLU A 79 -18.76 -4.04 -5.72
N SER A 80 -18.88 -5.00 -4.81
CA SER A 80 -19.80 -6.14 -4.94
C SER A 80 -21.22 -5.74 -4.51
N THR A 81 -21.94 -4.97 -5.33
CA THR A 81 -23.39 -4.73 -5.21
C THR A 81 -24.15 -5.30 -6.41
#